data_AF-A0A139A778-F1
#
_entry.id   AF-A0A139A778-F1
#
_cell.length_a   1.000
_cell.length_b   1.000
_cell.length_c   1.000
_cell.angle_alpha   90.00
_cell.angle_beta   90.00
_cell.angle_gamma   90.00
#
_symmetry.space_group_name_H-M   'P 1'
#
loop_
_entity.id
_entity.type
_entity.pdbx_description
1 polymer ?
#
loop_
_entity_poly.entity_id
_entity_poly.type
_entity_poly.pdbx_seq_one_letter_code
_entity_poly.pdbx_strand_id
1 'polypeptide(L)'
;MTEHAIIRARVRGVTWDSISEHFFVPSISSDSYFAVCTKRYCPLTLYCSTLKGIALCHSISEELIWDARIRSWIVELKPEAGRELHVAELVRHFAKRLSDIRIVQGTPSCDLQLVGAALLNWGQDKDHSGFLGSIGMGSKSPFQVEFRLFCKIIGTFLITTGTSVEGVDGVMKSTKMIGALGALPHQHADYSHHKDTILHSVAFMENRQKGVPDMVDLVNYLVLNLPLIL
;
A
#
# COMPACT_ATOMS: atom_id res chain seq x y z
N MET A 1 -24.02 15.46 1.07
CA MET A 1 -23.96 14.18 1.80
C MET A 1 -22.76 13.42 1.28
N THR A 2 -21.59 13.61 1.88
CA THR A 2 -20.30 13.11 1.36
C THR A 2 -19.93 11.76 1.98
N GLU A 3 -19.38 10.91 1.12
CA GLU A 3 -19.12 9.46 1.20
C GLU A 3 -18.15 8.99 2.31
N HIS A 4 -17.97 9.76 3.37
CA HIS A 4 -17.25 9.35 4.59
C HIS A 4 -17.97 8.24 5.39
N ALA A 5 -19.16 7.81 4.97
CA ALA A 5 -20.03 6.91 5.72
C ALA A 5 -19.72 5.43 5.54
N ILE A 6 -19.13 5.01 4.42
CA ILE A 6 -19.06 3.58 4.06
C ILE A 6 -17.99 2.83 4.86
N ILE A 7 -16.88 3.48 5.23
CA ILE A 7 -15.85 2.87 6.10
C ILE A 7 -16.19 3.01 7.59
N ARG A 8 -17.01 4.00 7.98
CA ARG A 8 -17.57 4.10 9.35
C ARG A 8 -18.58 3.00 9.67
N ALA A 9 -19.09 2.29 8.67
CA ALA A 9 -20.20 1.35 8.86
C ALA A 9 -19.80 0.01 9.51
N ARG A 10 -18.51 -0.34 9.63
CA ARG A 10 -18.09 -1.61 10.27
C ARG A 10 -17.55 -1.50 11.70
N VAL A 11 -17.32 -0.30 12.22
CA VAL A 11 -17.16 -0.05 13.68
C VAL A 11 -17.89 1.26 14.00
N ARG A 12 -19.18 1.17 14.30
CA ARG A 12 -19.96 2.32 14.76
C ARG A 12 -19.40 2.79 16.10
N GLY A 13 -18.90 4.03 16.16
CA GLY A 13 -18.77 4.79 17.41
C GLY A 13 -17.36 4.96 17.97
N VAL A 14 -16.33 4.37 17.38
CA VAL A 14 -14.96 4.50 17.90
C VAL A 14 -14.20 5.55 17.08
N THR A 15 -13.96 6.73 17.67
CA THR A 15 -13.07 7.74 17.11
C THR A 15 -11.62 7.40 17.40
N TRP A 16 -10.68 7.94 16.60
CA TRP A 16 -9.25 7.82 16.93
C TRP A 16 -8.96 8.37 18.33
N ASP A 17 -9.60 9.47 18.74
CA ASP A 17 -9.46 10.04 20.08
C ASP A 17 -9.78 9.00 21.16
N SER A 18 -10.89 8.26 21.01
CA SER A 18 -11.30 7.18 21.92
C SER A 18 -10.29 6.01 21.95
N ILE A 19 -9.63 5.70 20.83
CA ILE A 19 -8.59 4.66 20.76
C ILE A 19 -7.29 5.15 21.40
N SER A 20 -6.93 6.41 21.14
CA SER A 20 -5.66 7.00 21.52
C SER A 20 -5.49 7.09 23.04
N GLU A 21 -6.58 7.29 23.78
CA GLU A 21 -6.62 7.30 25.25
C GLU A 21 -6.23 5.94 25.85
N HIS A 22 -6.56 4.85 25.16
CA HIS A 22 -6.28 3.48 25.62
C HIS A 22 -5.08 2.83 24.92
N PHE A 23 -4.56 3.45 23.85
CA PHE A 23 -3.40 2.94 23.11
C PHE A 23 -2.09 3.35 23.77
N PHE A 24 -1.40 2.37 24.36
CA PHE A 24 -0.10 2.55 24.99
C PHE A 24 1.03 1.91 24.16
N VAL A 25 2.06 2.71 23.85
CA VAL A 25 3.32 2.22 23.31
C VAL A 25 4.25 1.97 24.50
N PRO A 26 4.71 0.72 24.73
CA PRO A 26 5.59 0.38 25.84
C PRO A 26 6.86 1.23 25.87
N SER A 27 7.33 1.55 27.07
CA SER A 27 8.54 2.34 27.34
C SER A 27 9.86 1.58 27.09
N ILE A 28 9.86 0.59 26.20
CA ILE A 28 11.09 0.08 25.59
C ILE A 28 11.57 1.10 24.55
N SER A 29 12.85 1.06 24.16
CA SER A 29 13.30 1.97 23.08
C SER A 29 12.39 1.78 21.86
N SER A 30 11.86 2.89 21.34
CA SER A 30 10.83 2.87 20.29
C SER A 30 11.22 1.98 19.11
N ASP A 31 12.50 1.96 18.75
CA ASP A 31 13.01 1.13 17.65
C ASP A 31 12.96 -0.37 17.98
N SER A 32 13.19 -0.78 19.22
CA SER A 32 13.02 -2.19 19.65
C SER A 32 11.56 -2.61 19.61
N TYR A 33 10.63 -1.72 19.99
CA TYR A 33 9.20 -1.98 19.91
C TYR A 33 8.74 -2.19 18.47
N PHE A 34 9.14 -1.28 17.58
CA PHE A 34 8.76 -1.36 16.17
C PHE A 34 9.38 -2.58 15.48
N ALA A 35 10.64 -2.90 15.75
CA ALA A 35 11.27 -4.12 15.25
C ALA A 35 10.50 -5.38 15.68
N VAL A 36 10.01 -5.43 16.94
CA VAL A 36 9.15 -6.53 17.41
C VAL A 36 7.80 -6.53 16.70
N CYS A 37 7.16 -5.38 16.51
CA CYS A 37 5.86 -5.27 15.82
C CYS A 37 5.94 -5.70 14.36
N THR A 38 7.00 -5.31 13.64
CA THR A 38 7.25 -5.75 12.26
C THR A 38 7.52 -7.25 12.20
N LYS A 39 8.35 -7.77 13.12
CA LYS A 39 8.67 -9.21 13.22
C LYS A 39 7.46 -10.08 13.61
N ARG A 40 6.54 -9.55 14.42
CA ARG A 40 5.31 -10.24 14.88
C ARG A 40 4.07 -9.88 14.08
N TYR A 41 4.22 -9.17 12.97
CA TYR A 41 3.12 -8.82 12.05
C TYR A 41 1.95 -8.15 12.75
N CYS A 42 2.23 -7.04 13.42
CA CYS A 42 1.22 -6.23 14.10
C CYS A 42 0.89 -4.95 13.29
N PRO A 43 0.30 -5.03 12.09
CA PRO A 43 0.08 -3.87 11.22
C PRO A 43 -0.87 -2.84 11.87
N LEU A 44 -1.85 -3.28 12.64
CA LEU A 44 -2.73 -2.39 13.39
C LEU A 44 -1.97 -1.60 14.46
N THR A 45 -1.04 -2.26 15.17
CA THR A 45 -0.19 -1.61 16.18
C THR A 45 0.74 -0.59 15.54
N LEU A 46 1.35 -0.93 14.41
CA LEU A 46 2.17 -0.01 13.62
C LEU A 46 1.33 1.20 13.18
N TYR A 47 0.15 0.95 12.61
CA TYR A 47 -0.79 1.99 12.19
C TYR A 47 -1.20 2.93 13.34
N CYS A 48 -1.64 2.39 14.49
CA CYS A 48 -2.00 3.19 15.66
C CYS A 48 -0.80 3.97 16.21
N SER A 49 0.40 3.37 16.18
CA SER A 49 1.63 4.07 16.60
C SER A 49 1.98 5.23 15.68
N THR A 50 1.80 5.07 14.36
CA THR A 50 1.96 6.16 13.40
C THR A 50 0.99 7.30 13.69
N LEU A 51 -0.30 7.00 13.86
CA LEU A 51 -1.30 8.03 14.14
C LEU A 51 -0.98 8.82 15.41
N LYS A 52 -0.59 8.11 16.48
CA LYS A 52 -0.19 8.74 17.75
C LYS A 52 1.09 9.56 17.59
N GLY A 53 2.08 9.02 16.89
CA GLY A 53 3.37 9.65 16.67
C GLY A 53 3.27 10.95 15.88
N ILE A 54 2.50 10.93 14.79
CA ILE A 54 2.28 12.11 13.93
C ILE A 54 1.51 13.20 14.69
N ALA A 55 0.51 12.83 15.48
CA ALA A 55 -0.27 13.80 16.27
C ALA A 55 0.58 14.56 17.31
N LEU A 56 1.76 14.04 17.66
CA LEU A 56 2.71 14.64 18.61
C LEU A 56 3.86 15.38 17.93
N CYS A 57 3.94 15.37 16.60
CA CYS A 57 4.97 16.11 15.88
C CYS A 57 4.73 17.62 16.02
N HIS A 58 5.82 18.36 16.23
CA HIS A 58 5.85 19.82 16.26
C HIS A 58 6.62 20.41 15.07
N SER A 59 7.17 19.57 14.20
CA SER A 59 7.90 19.99 13.00
C SER A 59 7.72 19.04 11.82
N ILE A 60 7.90 19.59 10.62
CA ILE A 60 7.95 18.83 9.34
C ILE A 60 9.06 17.76 9.38
N SER A 61 10.20 18.05 10.00
CA SER A 61 11.31 17.09 10.09
C SER A 61 10.95 15.84 10.88
N GLU A 62 10.19 16.00 11.98
CA GLU A 62 9.69 14.87 12.78
C GLU A 62 8.65 14.05 12.00
N GLU A 63 7.77 14.74 11.26
CA GLU A 63 6.82 14.10 10.36
C GLU A 63 7.50 13.25 9.28
N LEU A 64 8.57 13.76 8.64
CA LEU A 64 9.33 13.02 7.64
C LEU A 64 10.01 11.75 8.20
N ILE A 65 10.38 11.74 9.49
CA ILE A 65 10.90 10.54 10.16
C ILE A 65 9.81 9.46 10.24
N TRP A 66 8.58 9.83 10.58
CA TRP A 66 7.46 8.90 10.58
C TRP A 66 7.14 8.39 9.18
N ASP A 67 7.23 9.24 8.17
CA ASP A 67 7.02 8.82 6.78
C ASP A 67 8.08 7.82 6.31
N ALA A 68 9.35 8.02 6.69
CA ALA A 68 10.42 7.05 6.43
C ALA A 68 10.17 5.73 7.16
N ARG A 69 9.67 5.77 8.41
CA ARG A 69 9.31 4.57 9.18
C ARG A 69 8.18 3.78 8.52
N ILE A 70 7.10 4.44 8.08
CA ILE A 70 5.99 3.78 7.39
C ILE A 70 6.50 3.06 6.14
N ARG A 71 7.40 3.68 5.36
CA ARG A 71 8.02 3.04 4.19
C ARG A 71 8.81 1.80 4.57
N SER A 72 9.72 1.90 5.55
CA SER A 72 10.50 0.76 6.06
C SER A 72 9.59 -0.37 6.54
N TRP A 73 8.53 -0.04 7.28
CA TRP A 73 7.57 -1.06 7.75
C TRP A 73 6.85 -1.76 6.62
N ILE A 74 6.38 -1.03 5.59
CA ILE A 74 5.76 -1.68 4.43
C ILE A 74 6.77 -2.60 3.73
N VAL A 75 8.02 -2.19 3.59
CA VAL A 75 9.06 -3.03 2.95
C VAL A 75 9.39 -4.28 3.77
N GLU A 76 9.43 -4.17 5.10
CA GLU A 76 9.84 -5.24 6.01
C GLU A 76 8.69 -6.15 6.45
N LEU A 77 7.44 -5.70 6.32
CA LEU A 77 6.27 -6.48 6.70
C LEU A 77 6.18 -7.74 5.83
N LYS A 78 5.82 -8.87 6.45
CA LYS A 78 5.36 -10.06 5.72
C LYS A 78 3.88 -10.23 6.04
N PRO A 79 2.96 -9.82 5.15
CA PRO A 79 1.54 -9.95 5.40
C PRO A 79 1.18 -11.42 5.70
N GLU A 80 0.27 -11.61 6.64
CA GLU A 80 -0.35 -12.91 6.90
C GLU A 80 -1.75 -12.91 6.30
N ALA A 81 -2.19 -14.07 5.79
CA ALA A 81 -3.57 -14.24 5.33
C ALA A 81 -4.56 -14.02 6.50
N GLY A 82 -5.67 -13.36 6.24
CA GLY A 82 -6.62 -12.89 7.27
C GLY A 82 -6.20 -11.58 7.95
N ARG A 83 -5.20 -10.86 7.42
CA ARG A 83 -4.81 -9.52 7.92
C ARG A 83 -4.67 -8.50 6.79
N GLU A 84 -5.12 -8.83 5.59
CA GLU A 84 -4.97 -8.04 4.37
C GLU A 84 -5.56 -6.62 4.51
N LEU A 85 -6.73 -6.50 5.15
CA LEU A 85 -7.38 -5.20 5.38
C LEU A 85 -6.48 -4.23 6.18
N HIS A 86 -5.81 -4.73 7.22
CA HIS A 86 -4.93 -3.89 8.04
C HIS A 86 -3.71 -3.38 7.26
N VAL A 87 -3.20 -4.21 6.35
CA VAL A 87 -2.10 -3.82 5.46
C VAL A 87 -2.57 -2.79 4.43
N ALA A 88 -3.77 -2.98 3.86
CA ALA A 88 -4.36 -2.00 2.94
C ALA A 88 -4.60 -0.63 3.61
N GLU A 89 -5.06 -0.60 4.87
CA GLU A 89 -5.21 0.64 5.63
C GLU A 89 -3.86 1.31 5.94
N LEU A 90 -2.81 0.54 6.22
CA LEU A 90 -1.45 1.07 6.36
C LEU A 90 -0.97 1.72 5.04
N VAL A 91 -1.20 1.07 3.90
CA VAL A 91 -0.87 1.61 2.57
C VAL A 91 -1.70 2.85 2.24
N ARG A 92 -2.97 2.89 2.64
CA ARG A 92 -3.83 4.07 2.51
C ARG A 92 -3.30 5.25 3.31
N HIS A 93 -2.86 5.00 4.54
CA HIS A 93 -2.26 6.04 5.36
C HIS A 93 -0.98 6.57 4.72
N PHE A 94 -0.12 5.67 4.23
CA PHE A 94 1.06 6.03 3.46
C PHE A 94 0.73 6.91 2.25
N ALA A 95 -0.28 6.54 1.45
CA ALA A 95 -0.70 7.32 0.29
C ALA A 95 -1.21 8.73 0.66
N LYS A 96 -1.97 8.84 1.77
CA LYS A 96 -2.42 10.13 2.30
C LYS A 96 -1.22 11.01 2.66
N ARG A 97 -0.23 10.45 3.38
CA ARG A 97 0.97 11.17 3.77
C ARG A 97 1.78 11.67 2.58
N LEU A 98 1.94 10.86 1.54
CA LEU A 98 2.60 11.29 0.30
C LEU A 98 1.89 12.47 -0.38
N SER A 99 0.56 12.53 -0.29
CA SER A 99 -0.23 13.66 -0.78
C SER A 99 0.09 14.94 0.01
N ASP A 100 0.12 14.82 1.35
CA ASP A 100 0.35 15.94 2.27
C ASP A 100 1.79 16.51 2.16
N ILE A 101 2.80 15.64 2.04
CA ILE A 101 4.23 16.03 2.00
C ILE A 101 4.62 16.75 0.70
N ARG A 102 3.91 16.53 -0.42
CA ARG A 102 4.19 17.20 -1.71
C ARG A 102 4.03 18.72 -1.64
N ILE A 103 3.28 19.21 -0.64
CA ILE A 103 3.18 20.65 -0.35
C ILE A 103 4.54 21.21 0.11
N VAL A 104 5.44 20.35 0.61
CA VAL A 104 6.60 20.78 1.41
C VAL A 104 7.93 20.57 0.67
N GLN A 105 8.28 19.37 0.18
CA GLN A 105 9.55 19.13 -0.55
C GLN A 105 9.47 17.91 -1.48
N GLY A 106 10.19 17.96 -2.62
CA GLY A 106 10.21 16.87 -3.61
C GLY A 106 10.66 15.53 -3.02
N THR A 107 9.78 14.53 -3.07
CA THR A 107 10.03 13.18 -2.52
C THR A 107 11.12 12.43 -3.29
N PRO A 108 12.14 11.84 -2.63
CA PRO A 108 13.13 11.01 -3.30
C PRO A 108 12.49 9.74 -3.87
N SER A 109 12.69 9.51 -5.17
CA SER A 109 12.02 8.48 -5.96
C SER A 109 12.44 7.03 -5.63
N CYS A 110 13.66 6.83 -5.08
CA CYS A 110 14.24 5.52 -4.80
C CYS A 110 13.45 4.72 -3.75
N ASP A 111 13.03 5.36 -2.65
CA ASP A 111 12.30 4.68 -1.57
C ASP A 111 10.91 4.22 -1.99
N LEU A 112 10.26 4.92 -2.93
CA LEU A 112 8.95 4.57 -3.45
C LEU A 112 8.99 3.29 -4.29
N GLN A 113 10.09 3.06 -5.00
CA GLN A 113 10.28 1.84 -5.79
C GLN A 113 10.42 0.61 -4.88
N LEU A 114 11.06 0.74 -3.71
CA LEU A 114 11.16 -0.35 -2.74
C LEU A 114 9.78 -0.74 -2.19
N VAL A 115 8.96 0.26 -1.84
CA VAL A 115 7.57 0.02 -1.43
C VAL A 115 6.77 -0.62 -2.56
N GLY A 116 6.92 -0.12 -3.79
CA GLY A 116 6.25 -0.70 -4.96
C GLY A 116 6.65 -2.15 -5.21
N ALA A 117 7.93 -2.49 -5.06
CA ALA A 117 8.44 -3.85 -5.19
C ALA A 117 7.89 -4.78 -4.10
N ALA A 118 7.82 -4.32 -2.84
CA ALA A 118 7.21 -5.07 -1.75
C ALA A 118 5.73 -5.38 -2.04
N LEU A 119 4.97 -4.39 -2.50
CA LEU A 119 3.57 -4.57 -2.88
C LEU A 119 3.42 -5.55 -4.06
N LEU A 120 4.21 -5.41 -5.12
CA LEU A 120 4.15 -6.35 -6.24
C LEU A 120 4.46 -7.79 -5.81
N ASN A 121 5.36 -7.98 -4.85
CA ASN A 121 5.66 -9.29 -4.29
C ASN A 121 4.44 -9.89 -3.58
N TRP A 122 3.72 -9.09 -2.78
CA TRP A 122 2.48 -9.53 -2.13
C TRP A 122 1.32 -9.74 -3.13
N GLY A 123 1.39 -9.08 -4.27
CA GLY A 123 0.44 -9.21 -5.37
C GLY A 123 0.65 -10.45 -6.26
N GLN A 124 1.63 -11.31 -6.00
CA GLN A 124 1.88 -12.49 -6.84
C GLN A 124 0.79 -13.56 -6.67
N ASP A 125 0.36 -14.17 -7.77
CA ASP A 125 -0.65 -15.25 -7.77
C ASP A 125 -0.10 -16.60 -7.30
N LYS A 126 1.20 -16.78 -7.46
CA LYS A 126 1.96 -17.90 -6.92
C LYS A 126 3.07 -17.37 -6.04
N ASP A 127 3.25 -17.98 -4.89
CA ASP A 127 4.42 -17.75 -4.06
C ASP A 127 5.62 -18.46 -4.72
N HIS A 128 6.53 -17.66 -5.25
CA HIS A 128 7.78 -18.13 -5.84
C HIS A 128 8.93 -18.22 -4.82
N SER A 129 8.64 -18.13 -3.52
CA SER A 129 9.65 -18.30 -2.48
C SER A 129 10.19 -19.75 -2.42
N GLY A 130 11.47 -19.86 -2.04
CA GLY A 130 12.16 -21.15 -1.90
C GLY A 130 12.56 -21.83 -3.21
N PHE A 131 13.19 -23.00 -3.09
CA PHE A 131 13.73 -23.75 -4.23
C PHE A 131 12.66 -24.13 -5.25
N LEU A 132 11.50 -24.62 -4.79
CA LEU A 132 10.40 -25.03 -5.67
C LEU A 132 9.77 -23.84 -6.42
N GLY A 133 9.65 -22.69 -5.75
CA GLY A 133 9.21 -21.45 -6.37
C GLY A 133 10.16 -20.97 -7.47
N SER A 134 11.47 -21.11 -7.26
CA SER A 134 12.51 -20.71 -8.22
C SER A 134 12.54 -21.54 -9.51
N ILE A 135 12.00 -22.77 -9.49
CA ILE A 135 11.87 -23.65 -10.66
C ILE A 135 10.47 -23.65 -11.27
N GLY A 136 9.61 -22.70 -10.88
CA GLY A 136 8.26 -22.53 -11.45
C GLY A 136 7.16 -23.37 -10.79
N MET A 137 7.47 -24.11 -9.72
CA MET A 137 6.52 -24.86 -8.90
C MET A 137 6.12 -24.07 -7.65
N GLY A 138 5.84 -22.77 -7.82
CA GLY A 138 5.38 -21.92 -6.73
C GLY A 138 4.01 -22.36 -6.20
N SER A 139 3.82 -22.25 -4.89
CA SER A 139 2.54 -22.56 -4.25
C SER A 139 1.50 -21.48 -4.57
N LYS A 140 0.20 -21.78 -4.47
CA LYS A 140 -0.83 -20.74 -4.69
C LYS A 140 -0.69 -19.68 -3.60
N SER A 141 -0.81 -18.41 -3.98
CA SER A 141 -0.78 -17.31 -3.01
C SER A 141 -1.86 -17.49 -1.93
N PRO A 142 -1.52 -17.29 -0.65
CA PRO A 142 -2.47 -17.45 0.46
C PRO A 142 -3.42 -16.26 0.61
N PHE A 143 -3.17 -15.14 -0.09
CA PHE A 143 -3.93 -13.91 0.06
C PHE A 143 -5.20 -13.89 -0.80
N GLN A 144 -6.18 -13.08 -0.39
CA GLN A 144 -7.39 -12.79 -1.18
C GLN A 144 -7.07 -12.19 -2.55
N VAL A 145 -7.86 -12.50 -3.58
CA VAL A 145 -7.67 -12.01 -4.95
C VAL A 145 -7.68 -10.49 -4.99
N GLU A 146 -8.60 -9.90 -4.24
CA GLU A 146 -8.81 -8.47 -4.03
C GLU A 146 -7.56 -7.80 -3.45
N PHE A 147 -6.93 -8.44 -2.46
CA PHE A 147 -5.68 -7.92 -1.88
C PHE A 147 -4.53 -8.01 -2.87
N ARG A 148 -4.41 -9.14 -3.59
CA ARG A 148 -3.36 -9.27 -4.60
C ARG A 148 -3.53 -8.23 -5.68
N LEU A 149 -4.76 -7.97 -6.12
CA LEU A 149 -5.08 -6.95 -7.10
C LEU A 149 -4.74 -5.55 -6.59
N PHE A 150 -5.15 -5.21 -5.36
CA PHE A 150 -4.80 -3.96 -4.69
C PHE A 150 -3.28 -3.73 -4.71
N CYS A 151 -2.52 -4.74 -4.29
CA CYS A 151 -1.06 -4.71 -4.28
C CYS A 151 -0.44 -4.58 -5.68
N LYS A 152 -0.94 -5.31 -6.69
CA LYS A 152 -0.48 -5.18 -8.08
C LYS A 152 -0.70 -3.76 -8.61
N ILE A 153 -1.88 -3.18 -8.37
CA ILE A 153 -2.24 -1.85 -8.86
C ILE A 153 -1.35 -0.78 -8.21
N ILE A 154 -1.30 -0.75 -6.87
CA ILE A 154 -0.52 0.26 -6.15
C ILE A 154 0.99 0.07 -6.37
N GLY A 155 1.47 -1.17 -6.40
CA GLY A 155 2.88 -1.46 -6.68
C GLY A 155 3.30 -1.03 -8.09
N THR A 156 2.44 -1.28 -9.10
CA THR A 156 2.67 -0.82 -10.47
C THR A 156 2.71 0.71 -10.54
N PHE A 157 1.76 1.38 -9.90
CA PHE A 157 1.73 2.84 -9.84
C PHE A 157 3.01 3.43 -9.24
N LEU A 158 3.45 2.92 -8.08
CA LEU A 158 4.67 3.41 -7.41
C LEU A 158 5.94 3.19 -8.22
N ILE A 159 6.07 2.02 -8.87
CA ILE A 159 7.25 1.73 -9.71
C ILE A 159 7.25 2.63 -10.95
N THR A 160 6.11 2.76 -11.63
CA THR A 160 6.02 3.52 -12.88
C THR A 160 6.14 5.03 -12.67
N THR A 161 5.72 5.53 -11.51
CA THR A 161 5.85 6.94 -11.14
C THR A 161 7.22 7.23 -10.50
N GLY A 162 7.85 6.24 -9.87
CA GLY A 162 9.16 6.34 -9.23
C GLY A 162 10.35 6.11 -10.17
N THR A 163 10.17 5.49 -11.34
CA THR A 163 11.19 5.51 -12.39
C THR A 163 11.23 6.90 -12.99
N SER A 164 12.33 7.65 -12.80
CA SER A 164 12.58 8.85 -13.61
C SER A 164 12.39 8.46 -15.07
N VAL A 165 11.33 8.96 -15.71
CA VAL A 165 10.91 8.63 -17.08
C VAL A 165 11.86 9.27 -18.11
N GLU A 166 13.11 9.51 -17.73
CA GLU A 166 14.15 10.14 -18.55
C GLU A 166 14.88 9.06 -19.36
N GLY A 167 14.14 8.35 -20.22
CA GLY A 167 14.71 7.35 -21.12
C GLY A 167 13.67 6.45 -21.80
N VAL A 168 13.97 6.05 -23.04
CA VAL A 168 13.12 5.15 -23.85
C VAL A 168 12.85 3.82 -23.11
N ASP A 169 13.85 3.31 -22.38
CA ASP A 169 13.75 2.05 -21.63
C ASP A 169 12.82 2.15 -20.41
N GLY A 170 12.82 3.30 -19.72
CA GLY A 170 11.93 3.57 -18.58
C GLY A 170 10.47 3.64 -19.03
N VAL A 171 10.21 4.39 -20.11
CA VAL A 171 8.87 4.47 -20.72
C VAL A 171 8.39 3.09 -21.15
N MET A 172 9.23 2.32 -21.86
CA MET A 172 8.86 0.99 -22.33
C MET A 172 8.56 0.03 -21.18
N LYS A 173 9.32 0.07 -20.08
CA LYS A 173 9.05 -0.75 -18.89
C LYS A 173 7.73 -0.36 -18.24
N SER A 174 7.45 0.92 -18.09
CA SER A 174 6.19 1.41 -17.52
C SER A 174 4.97 1.02 -18.36
N THR A 175 5.04 1.21 -19.68
CA THR A 175 3.97 0.80 -20.61
C THR A 175 3.73 -0.71 -20.54
N LYS A 176 4.79 -1.52 -20.45
CA LYS A 176 4.65 -2.99 -20.31
C LYS A 176 3.96 -3.38 -19.00
N MET A 177 4.31 -2.76 -17.88
CA MET A 177 3.69 -3.06 -16.58
C MET A 177 2.21 -2.65 -16.54
N ILE A 178 1.88 -1.46 -17.03
CA ILE A 178 0.50 -0.97 -17.13
C ILE A 178 -0.31 -1.85 -18.09
N GLY A 179 0.25 -2.20 -19.24
CA GLY A 179 -0.39 -3.10 -20.21
C GLY A 179 -0.64 -4.50 -19.65
N ALA A 180 0.31 -5.06 -18.89
CA ALA A 180 0.13 -6.34 -18.22
C ALA A 180 -1.01 -6.30 -17.18
N LEU A 181 -1.14 -5.19 -16.43
CA LEU A 181 -2.25 -4.97 -15.52
C LEU A 181 -3.59 -4.94 -16.26
N GLY A 182 -3.67 -4.22 -17.38
CA GLY A 182 -4.87 -4.15 -18.23
C GLY A 182 -5.27 -5.49 -18.86
N ALA A 183 -4.31 -6.40 -19.06
CA ALA A 183 -4.55 -7.72 -19.61
C ALA A 183 -5.06 -8.75 -18.58
N LEU A 184 -4.92 -8.49 -17.27
CA LEU A 184 -5.30 -9.44 -16.21
C LEU A 184 -6.72 -10.02 -16.34
N PRO A 185 -7.79 -9.22 -16.61
CA PRO A 185 -9.15 -9.75 -16.69
C PRO A 185 -9.34 -10.78 -17.81
N HIS A 186 -8.48 -10.73 -18.83
CA HIS A 186 -8.52 -11.62 -20.00
C HIS A 186 -7.61 -12.85 -19.85
N GLN A 187 -6.53 -12.72 -19.08
CA GLN A 187 -5.52 -13.78 -18.90
C GLN A 187 -5.78 -14.66 -17.69
N HIS A 188 -6.53 -14.17 -16.70
CA HIS A 188 -6.72 -14.82 -15.41
C HIS A 188 -8.18 -14.71 -14.98
N ALA A 189 -8.86 -15.86 -14.88
CA ALA A 189 -10.28 -15.93 -14.53
C ALA A 189 -10.60 -15.24 -13.18
N ASP A 190 -9.70 -15.35 -12.21
CA ASP A 190 -9.83 -14.74 -10.88
C ASP A 190 -10.05 -13.21 -10.93
N TYR A 191 -9.50 -12.52 -11.94
CA TYR A 191 -9.60 -11.06 -12.06
C TYR A 191 -10.72 -10.57 -12.99
N SER A 192 -11.46 -11.49 -13.63
CA SER A 192 -12.51 -11.14 -14.59
C SER A 192 -13.63 -10.29 -13.99
N HIS A 193 -13.99 -10.55 -12.73
CA HIS A 193 -15.00 -9.79 -11.97
C HIS A 193 -14.55 -8.38 -11.57
N HIS A 194 -13.25 -8.09 -11.63
CA HIS A 194 -12.68 -6.78 -11.28
C HIS A 194 -12.25 -5.97 -12.51
N LYS A 195 -12.76 -6.32 -13.70
CA LYS A 195 -12.41 -5.67 -14.96
C LYS A 195 -12.53 -4.14 -14.90
N ASP A 196 -13.65 -3.63 -14.39
CA ASP A 196 -13.90 -2.19 -14.35
C ASP A 196 -12.92 -1.47 -13.41
N THR A 197 -12.64 -2.07 -12.24
CA THR A 197 -11.63 -1.57 -11.30
C THR A 197 -10.23 -1.54 -11.92
N ILE A 198 -9.87 -2.58 -12.67
CA ILE A 198 -8.59 -2.67 -13.37
C ILE A 198 -8.48 -1.60 -14.45
N LEU A 199 -9.50 -1.46 -15.31
CA LEU A 199 -9.49 -0.47 -16.39
C LEU A 199 -9.48 0.96 -15.84
N HIS A 200 -10.21 1.24 -14.77
CA HIS A 200 -10.16 2.54 -14.09
C HIS A 200 -8.74 2.83 -13.58
N SER A 201 -8.08 1.85 -12.97
CA SER A 201 -6.73 1.99 -12.44
C SER A 201 -5.69 2.18 -13.53
N VAL A 202 -5.83 1.48 -14.67
CA VAL A 202 -4.97 1.69 -15.85
C VAL A 202 -5.14 3.10 -16.39
N ALA A 203 -6.39 3.55 -16.60
CA ALA A 203 -6.66 4.91 -17.07
C ALA A 203 -6.12 5.99 -16.12
N PHE A 204 -6.16 5.71 -14.80
CA PHE A 204 -5.54 6.58 -13.80
C PHE A 204 -4.02 6.68 -13.98
N MET A 205 -3.33 5.55 -14.21
CA MET A 205 -1.87 5.52 -14.41
C MET A 205 -1.42 6.14 -15.75
N GLU A 206 -2.25 6.05 -16.79
CA GLU A 206 -1.97 6.63 -18.11
C GLU A 206 -2.19 8.16 -18.13
N ASN A 207 -2.95 8.69 -17.18
CA ASN A 207 -3.16 10.12 -17.06
C ASN A 207 -1.90 10.81 -16.55
N ARG A 208 -1.18 11.50 -17.46
CA ARG A 208 0.07 12.23 -17.16
C ARG A 208 -0.07 13.36 -16.14
N GLN A 209 -1.29 13.79 -15.82
CA GLN A 209 -1.53 14.78 -14.77
C GLN A 209 -1.55 14.15 -13.37
N LYS A 210 -1.77 12.84 -13.28
CA LYS A 210 -1.79 12.09 -12.04
C LYS A 210 -0.37 11.65 -11.69
N GLY A 211 0.02 11.89 -10.44
CA GLY A 211 1.32 11.48 -9.90
C GLY A 211 1.19 10.97 -8.48
N VAL A 212 2.32 10.70 -7.82
CA VAL A 212 2.38 10.18 -6.44
C VAL A 212 1.38 10.84 -5.47
N PRO A 213 1.15 12.16 -5.51
CA PRO A 213 0.23 12.84 -4.59
C PRO A 213 -1.25 12.51 -4.80
N ASP A 214 -1.61 12.07 -6.02
CA ASP A 214 -2.95 11.60 -6.35
C ASP A 214 -3.15 10.12 -5.95
N MET A 215 -2.11 9.41 -5.49
CA MET A 215 -2.19 8.01 -5.08
C MET A 215 -3.30 7.76 -4.06
N VAL A 216 -3.58 8.74 -3.19
CA VAL A 216 -4.66 8.64 -2.20
C VAL A 216 -6.03 8.45 -2.85
N ASP A 217 -6.28 9.07 -4.01
CA ASP A 217 -7.52 8.90 -4.77
C ASP A 217 -7.63 7.46 -5.29
N LEU A 218 -6.55 6.95 -5.86
CA LEU A 218 -6.48 5.58 -6.36
C LEU A 218 -6.67 4.58 -5.22
N VAL A 219 -5.99 4.74 -4.09
CA VAL A 219 -6.15 3.84 -2.94
C VAL A 219 -7.57 3.88 -2.39
N ASN A 220 -8.17 5.07 -2.23
CA ASN A 220 -9.55 5.18 -1.78
C ASN A 220 -10.53 4.49 -2.73
N TYR A 221 -10.33 4.67 -4.05
CA TYR A 221 -11.12 3.98 -5.07
C TYR A 221 -11.00 2.45 -4.92
N LEU A 222 -9.79 1.92 -4.76
CA LEU A 222 -9.58 0.48 -4.62
C LEU A 222 -10.20 -0.08 -3.35
N VAL A 223 -10.02 0.58 -2.20
CA VAL A 223 -10.61 0.12 -0.92
C VAL A 223 -12.15 0.06 -1.00
N LEU A 224 -12.78 0.94 -1.79
CA LEU A 224 -14.22 0.93 -1.99
C LEU A 224 -14.71 -0.17 -2.95
N ASN A 225 -13.88 -0.56 -3.92
CA ASN A 225 -14.27 -1.47 -5.01
C ASN A 225 -13.69 -2.89 -4.86
N LEU A 226 -12.75 -3.10 -3.93
CA LEU A 226 -12.14 -4.38 -3.62
C LEU A 226 -12.50 -4.77 -2.18
N PRO A 227 -13.53 -5.62 -1.97
CA PRO A 227 -14.01 -5.96 -0.63
C PRO A 227 -13.02 -6.87 0.09
N LEU A 228 -12.05 -6.27 0.79
CA LEU A 228 -11.13 -7.01 1.66
C LEU A 228 -11.87 -7.53 2.89
N ILE A 229 -11.82 -8.85 3.11
CA ILE A 229 -12.42 -9.52 4.27
C ILE A 229 -11.43 -9.49 5.44
N LEU A 230 -11.97 -9.31 6.66
CA LEU A 230 -11.25 -9.42 7.93
C LEU A 230 -10.84 -10.85 8.24
#